data_AF-T1CDL0-F1
#
_entry.id   AF-T1CDL0-F1
#
_cell.length_a   1.000
_cell.length_b   1.000
_cell.length_c   1.000
_cell.angle_alpha   90.00
_cell.angle_beta   90.00
_cell.angle_gamma   90.00
#
_symmetry.space_group_name_H-M   'P 1'
#
loop_
_entity.id
_entity.type
_entity.pdbx_description
1 polymer ?
#
loop_
_entity_poly.entity_id
_entity_poly.type
_entity_poly.pdbx_seq_one_letter_code
_entity_poly.pdbx_strand_id
1 'polypeptide(L)'
;KMAERGQITGGVLDGPLAFDNAISMDAARIKGIVSPVAGQADILIVPDMESGNMLYKQLTFMADADAAGVVLGARVPIMLTSRADGVRNRLASAALAVLLGSTANPPPQAPTAPD
;
A
#
# COMPACT_ATOMS: atom_id res chain seq x y z
N LYS A 1 -2.96 19.89 5.72
CA LYS A 1 -2.24 18.77 5.05
C LYS A 1 -2.52 18.75 3.54
N MET A 2 -1.72 18.07 2.70
CA MET A 2 -1.99 17.94 1.26
C MET A 2 -3.38 17.34 0.97
N ALA A 3 -3.82 16.38 1.79
CA ALA A 3 -5.18 15.82 1.73
C ALA A 3 -6.28 16.85 2.04
N GLU A 4 -6.12 17.66 3.09
CA GLU A 4 -7.07 18.76 3.40
C GLU A 4 -7.14 19.83 2.30
N ARG A 5 -6.07 19.97 1.49
CA ARG A 5 -6.05 20.84 0.31
C ARG A 5 -6.57 20.15 -0.96
N GLY A 6 -7.06 18.92 -0.88
CA GLY A 6 -7.59 18.16 -2.02
C GLY A 6 -6.55 17.66 -3.01
N GLN A 7 -5.25 17.70 -2.68
CA GLN A 7 -4.17 17.25 -3.58
C GLN A 7 -4.02 15.73 -3.58
N ILE A 8 -4.34 15.08 -2.46
CA ILE A 8 -4.44 13.63 -2.33
C ILE A 8 -5.93 13.31 -2.30
N THR A 9 -6.37 12.48 -3.24
CA THR A 9 -7.76 12.06 -3.41
C THR A 9 -7.85 10.53 -3.43
N GLY A 10 -9.05 9.98 -3.25
CA GLY A 10 -9.27 8.52 -3.28
C GLY A 10 -8.97 7.77 -1.99
N GLY A 11 -8.64 8.48 -0.90
CA GLY A 11 -8.43 7.87 0.42
C GLY A 11 -8.46 8.88 1.56
N VAL A 12 -8.64 8.38 2.78
CA VAL A 12 -8.56 9.17 4.01
C VAL A 12 -7.11 9.15 4.49
N LEU A 13 -6.55 10.33 4.77
CA LEU A 13 -5.15 10.49 5.16
C LEU A 13 -5.07 11.20 6.51
N ASP A 14 -4.28 10.65 7.42
CA ASP A 14 -3.90 11.34 8.65
C ASP A 14 -2.46 11.02 9.09
N GLY A 15 -1.91 11.87 9.96
CA GLY A 15 -0.54 11.82 10.44
C GLY A 15 -0.10 13.13 11.10
N PRO A 16 1.08 13.17 11.75
CA PRO A 16 1.97 12.05 12.00
C PRO A 16 1.37 11.08 13.04
N LEU A 17 1.55 9.78 12.81
CA LEU A 17 1.20 8.72 13.76
C LEU A 17 2.44 7.86 13.99
N ALA A 18 2.70 7.51 15.25
CA ALA A 18 3.62 6.42 15.57
C ALA A 18 3.02 5.09 15.07
N PHE A 19 3.89 4.11 14.81
CA PHE A 19 3.49 2.83 14.20
C PHE A 19 2.36 2.14 14.98
N ASP A 20 2.49 2.02 16.30
CA ASP A 20 1.48 1.39 17.17
C ASP A 20 0.12 2.11 17.08
N ASN A 21 0.13 3.44 17.04
CA ASN A 21 -1.07 4.25 16.89
C ASN A 21 -1.73 4.11 15.52
N ALA A 22 -0.98 3.71 14.49
CA ALA A 22 -1.52 3.49 13.15
C ALA A 22 -2.20 2.12 13.02
N ILE A 23 -1.69 1.10 13.73
CA ILE A 23 -2.13 -0.31 13.54
C ILE A 23 -2.93 -0.91 14.70
N SER A 24 -3.00 -0.24 15.86
CA SER A 24 -3.73 -0.74 17.04
C SER A 24 -4.77 0.26 17.53
N MET A 25 -6.05 -0.13 17.45
CA MET A 25 -7.16 0.64 18.01
C MET A 25 -6.99 0.88 19.52
N ASP A 26 -6.44 -0.08 20.25
CA ASP A 26 -6.27 0.05 21.70
C ASP A 26 -5.15 1.04 22.04
N ALA A 27 -4.03 1.02 21.31
CA ALA A 27 -2.97 2.02 21.48
C ALA A 27 -3.48 3.44 21.17
N ALA A 28 -4.25 3.60 20.09
CA ALA A 28 -4.87 4.88 19.73
C ALA A 28 -5.82 5.39 20.81
N ARG A 29 -6.68 4.51 21.38
CA ARG A 29 -7.60 4.84 22.47
C ARG A 29 -6.88 5.24 23.76
N ILE A 30 -5.88 4.46 24.18
CA ILE A 30 -5.10 4.72 25.40
C ILE A 30 -4.43 6.10 25.34
N LYS A 31 -3.98 6.50 24.15
CA LYS A 31 -3.33 7.80 23.93
C LYS A 31 -4.30 8.92 23.55
N GLY A 32 -5.62 8.66 23.54
CA GLY A 32 -6.64 9.66 23.24
C GLY A 32 -6.59 10.22 21.81
N ILE A 33 -6.09 9.44 20.85
CA ILE A 33 -5.94 9.88 19.46
C ILE A 33 -7.30 9.77 18.77
N VAL A 34 -7.86 10.92 18.39
CA VAL A 34 -9.10 11.01 17.60
C VAL A 34 -8.72 11.22 16.14
N SER A 35 -8.82 10.14 15.35
CA SER A 35 -8.48 10.14 13.93
C SER A 35 -9.28 9.05 13.22
N PRO A 36 -9.75 9.29 11.99
CA PRO A 36 -10.42 8.25 11.20
C PRO A 36 -9.45 7.14 10.73
N VAL A 37 -8.13 7.36 10.80
CA VAL A 37 -7.11 6.40 10.33
C VAL A 37 -6.41 5.68 11.49
N ALA A 38 -6.30 6.32 12.66
CA ALA A 38 -5.56 5.75 13.79
C ALA A 38 -6.14 4.41 14.24
N GLY A 39 -5.25 3.43 14.42
CA GLY A 39 -5.54 2.08 14.88
C GLY A 39 -6.09 1.13 13.81
N GLN A 40 -6.34 1.64 12.60
CA GLN A 40 -6.99 0.90 11.51
C GLN A 40 -6.44 1.30 10.13
N ALA A 41 -5.17 1.70 10.05
CA ALA A 41 -4.58 2.12 8.79
C ALA A 41 -4.37 0.94 7.82
N ASP A 42 -4.92 1.04 6.61
CA ASP A 42 -4.65 0.09 5.52
C ASP A 42 -3.28 0.32 4.86
N ILE A 43 -2.81 1.58 4.85
CA ILE A 43 -1.60 2.02 4.16
C ILE A 43 -0.71 2.80 5.12
N LEU A 44 0.55 2.37 5.25
CA LEU A 44 1.58 3.08 6.01
C LEU A 44 2.53 3.80 5.06
N ILE A 45 2.61 5.12 5.18
CA ILE A 45 3.60 5.93 4.48
C ILE A 45 4.76 6.21 5.44
N VAL A 46 5.91 5.61 5.16
CA VAL A 46 7.14 5.79 5.94
C VAL A 46 7.83 7.12 5.59
N PRO A 47 8.63 7.69 6.51
CA PRO A 47 9.30 8.97 6.28
C PRO A 47 10.43 8.88 5.24
N ASP A 48 11.05 7.71 5.10
CA ASP A 48 12.21 7.48 4.24
C ASP A 48 12.35 6.00 3.86
N MET A 49 13.26 5.72 2.91
CA MET A 49 13.50 4.39 2.37
C MET A 49 14.08 3.41 3.40
N GLU A 50 14.91 3.88 4.33
CA GLU A 50 15.53 3.02 5.34
C GLU A 50 14.48 2.55 6.34
N SER A 51 13.61 3.47 6.79
CA SER A 51 12.44 3.16 7.62
C SER A 51 11.51 2.15 6.95
N GLY A 52 11.26 2.31 5.64
CA GLY A 52 10.45 1.37 4.85
C GLY A 52 11.06 -0.02 4.73
N ASN A 53 12.35 -0.09 4.39
CA ASN A 53 13.08 -1.35 4.27
C ASN A 53 13.17 -2.08 5.63
N MET A 54 13.35 -1.35 6.72
CA MET A 54 13.35 -1.91 8.08
C MET A 54 11.98 -2.49 8.41
N LEU A 55 10.91 -1.72 8.23
CA LEU A 55 9.54 -2.16 8.52
C LEU A 55 9.15 -3.39 7.70
N TYR A 56 9.40 -3.35 6.39
CA TYR A 56 9.14 -4.47 5.49
C TYR A 56 9.83 -5.76 5.97
N LYS A 57 11.14 -5.69 6.28
CA LYS A 57 11.89 -6.86 6.74
C LYS A 57 11.43 -7.34 8.11
N GLN A 58 11.11 -6.45 9.04
CA GLN A 58 10.56 -6.86 10.33
C GLN A 58 9.27 -7.65 10.16
N LEU A 59 8.35 -7.21 9.29
CA LEU A 59 7.12 -7.94 9.02
C LEU A 59 7.38 -9.30 8.37
N THR A 60 8.23 -9.37 7.34
CA THR A 60 8.51 -10.63 6.64
C THR A 60 9.29 -11.64 7.49
N PHE A 61 10.29 -11.19 8.26
CA PHE A 61 11.18 -12.10 9.00
C PHE A 61 10.75 -12.36 10.44
N MET A 62 10.03 -11.45 11.09
CA MET A 62 9.62 -11.60 12.49
C MET A 62 8.12 -11.88 12.65
N ALA A 63 7.29 -11.39 11.73
CA ALA A 63 5.84 -11.60 11.77
C ALA A 63 5.34 -12.62 10.73
N ASP A 64 6.26 -13.30 10.02
CA ASP A 64 5.95 -14.29 8.97
C ASP A 64 4.97 -13.76 7.90
N ALA A 65 5.05 -12.45 7.62
CA ALA A 65 4.18 -11.81 6.66
C ALA A 65 4.61 -12.15 5.22
N ASP A 66 3.64 -12.57 4.40
CA ASP A 66 3.81 -12.63 2.95
C ASP A 66 4.06 -11.23 2.38
N ALA A 67 4.87 -11.15 1.33
CA ALA A 67 5.22 -9.89 0.72
C ALA A 67 5.02 -9.88 -0.80
N ALA A 68 4.60 -8.73 -1.31
CA ALA A 68 4.52 -8.43 -2.74
C ALA A 68 4.98 -6.99 -2.98
N GLY A 69 5.66 -6.75 -4.10
CA GLY A 69 6.27 -5.45 -4.42
C GLY A 69 6.12 -5.07 -5.88
N VAL A 70 5.73 -3.81 -6.11
CA VAL A 70 5.59 -3.21 -7.44
C VAL A 70 5.99 -1.74 -7.40
N VAL A 71 6.54 -1.23 -8.50
CA VAL A 71 6.81 0.20 -8.68
C VAL A 71 5.58 0.89 -9.25
N LEU A 72 5.15 1.97 -8.59
CA LEU A 72 4.08 2.84 -9.07
C LEU A 72 4.65 4.04 -9.85
N GLY A 73 3.86 4.62 -10.75
CA GLY A 73 4.21 5.82 -11.54
C GLY A 73 4.90 5.54 -12.89
N ALA A 74 5.33 4.30 -13.14
CA ALA A 74 5.79 3.87 -14.47
C ALA A 74 4.59 3.61 -15.41
N ARG A 75 4.81 3.68 -16.73
CA ARG A 75 3.77 3.36 -17.75
C ARG A 75 3.32 1.90 -17.74
N VAL A 76 4.14 1.02 -17.22
CA VAL A 76 3.88 -0.42 -17.12
C VAL A 76 4.24 -0.90 -15.72
N PRO A 77 3.57 -1.94 -15.18
CA PRO A 77 3.92 -2.50 -13.88
C PRO A 77 5.33 -3.07 -13.89
N ILE A 78 6.13 -2.71 -12.88
CA ILE A 78 7.48 -3.26 -12.67
C ILE A 78 7.49 -3.97 -11.32
N MET A 79 7.63 -5.30 -11.33
CA MET A 79 7.75 -6.08 -10.11
C MET A 79 9.09 -5.84 -9.43
N LEU A 80 9.08 -5.78 -8.11
CA LEU A 80 10.28 -5.80 -7.30
C LEU A 80 10.39 -7.17 -6.62
N THR A 81 11.57 -7.77 -6.72
CA THR A 81 11.90 -9.04 -6.04
C THR A 81 13.19 -8.89 -5.28
N SER A 82 13.23 -9.44 -4.07
CA SER A 82 14.44 -9.65 -3.28
C SER A 82 15.09 -10.99 -3.64
N ARG A 83 16.41 -11.06 -3.53
CA ARG A 83 17.13 -12.35 -3.60
C ARG A 83 16.69 -13.32 -2.52
N ALA A 84 16.26 -12.80 -1.37
CA ALA A 84 15.74 -13.60 -0.26
C ALA A 84 14.28 -14.03 -0.44
N ASP A 85 13.58 -13.56 -1.50
CA ASP A 85 12.17 -13.92 -1.70
C ASP A 85 12.01 -15.36 -2.17
N GLY A 86 11.18 -16.09 -1.43
CA GLY A 86 10.67 -17.39 -1.83
C GLY A 86 9.68 -17.33 -2.99
N VAL A 87 9.27 -18.50 -3.47
CA VAL A 87 8.36 -18.66 -4.61
C VAL A 87 7.04 -17.91 -4.38
N ARG A 88 6.49 -17.97 -3.17
CA ARG A 88 5.20 -17.35 -2.81
C ARG A 88 5.23 -15.82 -2.98
N ASN A 89 6.25 -15.15 -2.45
CA ASN A 89 6.39 -13.69 -2.58
C ASN A 89 6.53 -13.26 -4.05
N ARG A 90 7.29 -14.02 -4.84
CA ARG A 90 7.46 -13.75 -6.28
C ARG A 90 6.14 -13.90 -7.05
N LEU A 91 5.37 -14.94 -6.74
CA LEU A 91 4.03 -15.16 -7.33
C LEU A 91 3.06 -14.05 -6.92
N ALA A 92 3.08 -13.62 -5.65
CA ALA A 92 2.25 -12.53 -5.17
C ALA A 92 2.59 -11.20 -5.87
N SER A 93 3.87 -10.87 -6.04
CA SER A 93 4.31 -9.72 -6.83
C SER A 93 3.85 -9.80 -8.30
N ALA A 94 3.88 -11.00 -8.91
CA ALA A 94 3.39 -11.21 -10.27
C ALA A 94 1.89 -11.01 -10.39
N ALA A 95 1.12 -11.57 -9.46
CA ALA A 95 -0.32 -11.36 -9.41
C ALA A 95 -0.66 -9.86 -9.25
N LEU A 96 0.04 -9.17 -8.35
CA LEU A 96 -0.13 -7.72 -8.16
C LEU A 96 0.18 -6.92 -9.43
N ALA A 97 1.26 -7.25 -10.14
CA ALA A 97 1.61 -6.60 -11.39
C ALA A 97 0.55 -6.83 -12.50
N VAL A 98 -0.01 -8.04 -12.60
CA VAL A 98 -1.10 -8.34 -13.56
C VAL A 98 -2.36 -7.53 -13.24
N LEU A 99 -2.75 -7.45 -11.96
CA LEU A 99 -3.91 -6.67 -11.52
C LEU A 99 -3.76 -5.17 -11.81
N LEU A 100 -2.56 -4.62 -11.62
CA LEU A 100 -2.28 -3.22 -11.94
C LEU A 100 -2.20 -2.97 -13.45
N GLY A 101 -1.68 -3.93 -14.21
CA GLY A 101 -1.62 -3.84 -15.67
C GLY A 101 -3.00 -3.88 -16.34
N SER A 102 -3.95 -4.65 -15.79
CA SER A 102 -5.31 -4.75 -16.33
C SER A 102 -6.19 -3.55 -15.98
N THR A 103 -5.94 -2.88 -14.86
CA THR A 103 -6.67 -1.67 -14.47
C THR A 103 -6.18 -0.42 -15.20
N ALA A 104 -4.91 -0.39 -15.63
CA ALA A 104 -4.33 0.71 -16.41
C ALA A 104 -4.81 0.77 -17.87
N ASN A 105 -5.33 -0.34 -18.41
CA ASN A 105 -5.94 -0.42 -19.75
C ASN A 105 -7.36 -1.00 -19.62
N PRO A 106 -8.41 -0.18 -19.52
CA PRO A 106 -9.77 -0.71 -19.56
C PRO A 106 -9.98 -1.47 -20.89
N PRO A 107 -10.75 -2.58 -20.90
CA PRO A 107 -11.08 -3.26 -22.14
C PRO A 107 -11.74 -2.27 -23.12
N PRO A 108 -11.48 -2.38 -24.43
CA PRO A 108 -12.13 -1.52 -25.41
C PRO A 108 -13.64 -1.62 -25.24
N GLN A 109 -14.31 -0.47 -25.07
CA GLN A 109 -15.77 -0.43 -24.93
C GLN A 109 -16.38 -1.05 -26.19
N ALA A 110 -17.34 -1.97 -25.99
CA ALA A 110 -18.09 -2.54 -27.09
C ALA A 110 -18.72 -1.41 -27.93
N PRO A 111 -18.70 -1.51 -29.27
CA PRO A 111 -19.28 -0.47 -30.11
C PRO A 111 -20.75 -0.27 -29.70
N THR A 112 -21.09 0.95 -29.29
CA THR A 112 -22.47 1.35 -29.04
C THR A 112 -23.24 1.15 -30.32
N ALA A 113 -24.33 0.37 -30.26
CA ALA A 113 -25.19 0.14 -31.41
C ALA A 113 -25.67 1.49 -31.97
N PRO A 114 -25.70 1.66 -33.30
CA PRO A 114 -26.24 2.88 -33.90
C PRO A 114 -27.74 2.98 -33.60
N ASP A 115 -28.18 4.20 -33.27
CA ASP A 115 -29.59 4.58 -33.07
C ASP A 115 -30.45 4.32 -34.33
#